data_AF-L5NF03-F1
#
_entry.id   AF-L5NF03-F1
#
_cell.length_a   1.000
_cell.length_b   1.000
_cell.length_c   1.000
_cell.angle_alpha   90.00
_cell.angle_beta   90.00
_cell.angle_gamma   90.00
#
_symmetry.space_group_name_H-M   'P 1'
#
loop_
_entity.id
_entity.type
_entity.pdbx_description
1 polymer ?
#
loop_
_entity_poly.entity_id
_entity_poly.type
_entity_poly.pdbx_seq_one_letter_code
_entity_poly.pdbx_strand_id
1 'polypeptide(L)'
;MNKKRRIIMIIYAVVMVGLLLVTFVGEWNPSNYSYTWNEGTLTIEQGLTKDKVAGLDVEEQIDDVLKFTLAVSEEQSQWNVDLLAVGILLPFLLLVFVPDQRPFQKYLSKGWYRTLVLAILILYGAYTIPGHIVQIGEIKEMVRLLAG
;
A
#
# COMPACT_ATOMS: atom_id res chain seq x y z
N MET A 1 -3.61 -3.54 -32.77
CA MET A 1 -2.86 -3.30 -31.51
C MET A 1 -1.72 -4.31 -31.40
N ASN A 2 -0.48 -3.85 -31.18
CA ASN A 2 0.71 -4.72 -31.15
C ASN A 2 0.66 -5.71 -29.96
N LYS A 3 1.01 -6.98 -30.18
CA LYS A 3 0.96 -8.08 -29.18
C LYS A 3 1.66 -7.70 -27.87
N LYS A 4 2.82 -7.05 -27.95
CA LYS A 4 3.59 -6.59 -26.77
C LYS A 4 2.82 -5.56 -25.93
N ARG A 5 2.06 -4.66 -26.58
CA ARG A 5 1.26 -3.64 -25.90
C ARG A 5 0.12 -4.27 -25.11
N ARG A 6 -0.54 -5.25 -25.75
CA ARG A 6 -1.64 -5.99 -25.14
C ARG A 6 -1.18 -6.72 -23.88
N ILE A 7 -0.01 -7.36 -23.92
CA ILE A 7 0.56 -8.07 -22.76
C ILE A 7 0.82 -7.11 -21.61
N ILE A 8 1.45 -5.95 -21.86
CA ILE A 8 1.71 -4.94 -20.81
C ILE A 8 0.41 -4.50 -20.15
N MET A 9 -0.62 -4.19 -20.94
CA MET A 9 -1.92 -3.77 -20.40
C MET A 9 -2.59 -4.87 -19.57
N ILE A 10 -2.48 -6.13 -20.00
CA ILE A 10 -3.01 -7.27 -19.24
C ILE A 10 -2.26 -7.40 -17.91
N ILE A 11 -0.93 -7.36 -17.91
CA ILE A 11 -0.12 -7.45 -16.69
C ILE A 11 -0.48 -6.31 -15.73
N TYR A 12 -0.50 -5.07 -16.24
CA TYR A 12 -0.91 -3.90 -15.47
C TYR A 12 -2.30 -4.08 -14.85
N ALA A 13 -3.28 -4.48 -15.65
CA ALA A 13 -4.65 -4.68 -15.18
C ALA A 13 -4.73 -5.77 -14.11
N VAL A 14 -4.08 -6.92 -14.31
CA VAL A 14 -4.08 -8.02 -13.33
C VAL A 14 -3.44 -7.58 -12.02
N VAL A 15 -2.29 -6.91 -12.06
CA VAL A 15 -1.60 -6.43 -10.86
C VAL A 15 -2.45 -5.38 -10.13
N MET A 16 -2.96 -4.38 -10.84
CA MET A 16 -3.76 -3.33 -10.22
C MET A 16 -5.08 -3.84 -9.67
N VAL A 17 -5.80 -4.68 -10.42
CA VAL A 17 -7.05 -5.29 -9.91
C VAL A 17 -6.77 -6.12 -8.67
N GLY A 18 -5.69 -6.92 -8.67
CA GLY A 18 -5.29 -7.69 -7.49
C GLY A 18 -5.02 -6.79 -6.28
N LEU A 19 -4.21 -5.74 -6.45
CA LEU A 19 -3.92 -4.78 -5.38
C LEU A 19 -5.17 -4.07 -4.88
N LEU A 20 -6.04 -3.60 -5.78
CA LEU A 20 -7.27 -2.90 -5.42
C LEU A 20 -8.23 -3.83 -4.66
N LEU A 21 -8.38 -5.09 -5.07
CA LEU A 21 -9.20 -6.06 -4.37
C LEU A 21 -8.65 -6.32 -2.96
N VAL A 22 -7.35 -6.59 -2.85
CA VAL A 22 -6.71 -6.85 -1.55
C VAL A 22 -6.85 -5.66 -0.61
N THR A 23 -6.62 -4.43 -1.09
CA THR A 23 -6.71 -3.24 -0.25
C THR A 23 -8.15 -2.88 0.11
N PHE A 24 -9.05 -2.77 -0.86
CA PHE A 24 -10.38 -2.19 -0.62
C PHE A 24 -11.44 -3.20 -0.24
N VAL A 25 -11.31 -4.45 -0.70
CA VAL A 25 -12.24 -5.54 -0.32
C VAL A 25 -11.69 -6.33 0.85
N GLY A 26 -10.37 -6.58 0.85
CA GLY A 26 -9.69 -7.24 1.96
C GLY A 26 -9.32 -6.32 3.12
N GLU A 27 -9.55 -5.00 3.00
CA GLU A 27 -9.16 -3.97 3.99
C GLU A 27 -7.68 -4.07 4.40
N TRP A 28 -6.83 -4.47 3.45
CA TRP A 28 -5.43 -4.73 3.73
C TRP A 28 -4.57 -3.48 3.58
N ASN A 29 -3.59 -3.37 4.48
CA ASN A 29 -2.49 -2.41 4.41
C ASN A 29 -1.16 -3.08 4.82
N PRO A 30 -0.01 -2.44 4.56
CA PRO A 30 1.30 -2.97 4.90
C PRO A 30 1.55 -3.28 6.39
N SER A 31 0.83 -2.64 7.33
CA SER A 31 0.93 -3.03 8.75
C SER A 31 0.33 -4.40 9.04
N ASN A 32 -0.54 -4.89 8.15
CA ASN A 32 -1.26 -6.16 8.26
C ASN A 32 -2.22 -6.20 9.46
N TYR A 33 -2.64 -5.04 9.97
CA TYR A 33 -3.65 -4.90 11.02
C TYR A 33 -4.82 -4.04 10.55
N SER A 34 -6.00 -4.41 11.04
CA SER A 34 -7.26 -3.69 10.90
C SER A 34 -8.01 -3.69 12.23
N TYR A 35 -9.12 -2.96 12.30
CA TYR A 35 -9.97 -2.95 13.47
C TYR A 35 -11.44 -2.90 13.11
N THR A 36 -12.26 -3.48 13.98
CA THR A 36 -13.72 -3.44 13.89
C THR A 36 -14.29 -2.97 15.22
N TRP A 37 -15.23 -2.02 15.16
CA TRP A 37 -15.92 -1.51 16.35
C TRP A 37 -17.28 -2.18 16.51
N ASN A 38 -17.52 -2.84 17.64
CA ASN A 38 -18.80 -3.46 17.96
C ASN A 38 -19.18 -3.20 19.42
N GLU A 39 -20.35 -2.58 19.65
CA GLU A 39 -20.99 -2.48 20.97
C GLU A 39 -20.07 -2.00 22.12
N GLY A 40 -19.16 -1.04 21.85
CA GLY A 40 -18.24 -0.51 22.85
C GLY A 40 -16.93 -1.32 23.03
N THR A 41 -16.74 -2.37 22.23
CA THR A 41 -15.49 -3.11 22.14
C THR A 41 -14.79 -2.86 20.80
N LEU A 42 -13.51 -2.50 20.83
CA LEU A 42 -12.65 -2.47 19.65
C LEU A 42 -11.99 -3.85 19.48
N THR A 43 -12.26 -4.52 18.35
CA THR A 43 -11.60 -5.78 17.98
C THR A 43 -10.42 -5.47 17.06
N ILE A 44 -9.22 -5.92 17.46
CA ILE A 44 -8.02 -5.88 16.63
C ILE A 44 -7.98 -7.15 15.78
N GLU A 45 -7.82 -6.97 14.48
CA GLU A 45 -7.76 -8.04 13.48
C GLU A 45 -6.41 -8.03 12.76
N GLN A 46 -5.91 -9.21 12.41
CA GLN A 46 -4.64 -9.36 11.70
C GLN A 46 -4.82 -10.14 10.40
N GLY A 47 -4.17 -9.64 9.34
CA GLY A 47 -4.11 -10.31 8.05
C GLY A 47 -5.40 -10.27 7.24
N LEU A 48 -5.32 -10.85 6.04
CA LEU A 48 -6.44 -10.92 5.09
C LEU A 48 -7.59 -11.81 5.58
N THR A 49 -7.29 -12.75 6.47
CA THR A 49 -8.25 -13.63 7.12
C THR A 49 -8.99 -12.93 8.27
N LYS A 50 -8.54 -11.74 8.67
CA LYS A 50 -9.08 -10.96 9.79
C LYS A 50 -9.11 -11.77 11.09
N ASP A 51 -8.00 -12.45 11.36
CA ASP A 51 -7.87 -13.25 12.58
C ASP A 51 -7.91 -12.33 13.80
N LYS A 52 -8.79 -12.62 14.75
CA LYS A 52 -8.95 -11.80 15.96
C LYS A 52 -7.72 -11.95 16.84
N VAL A 53 -7.08 -10.84 17.17
CA VAL A 53 -5.89 -10.78 18.03
C VAL A 53 -6.24 -10.34 19.44
N ALA A 54 -7.09 -9.32 19.58
CA ALA A 54 -7.51 -8.78 20.87
C ALA A 54 -8.90 -8.13 20.79
N GLY A 55 -9.58 -8.02 21.94
CA GLY A 55 -10.79 -7.24 22.11
C GLY A 55 -10.60 -6.29 23.30
N LEU A 56 -10.75 -4.99 23.06
CA LEU A 56 -10.53 -3.94 24.05
C LEU A 56 -11.85 -3.26 24.39
N ASP A 57 -12.16 -3.16 25.68
CA ASP A 57 -13.25 -2.31 26.14
C ASP A 57 -12.81 -0.84 26.01
N VAL A 58 -13.62 -0.08 25.27
CA VAL A 58 -13.33 1.31 24.92
C VAL A 58 -13.41 2.21 26.16
N GLU A 59 -14.31 1.92 27.10
CA GLU A 59 -14.51 2.78 28.27
C GLU A 59 -13.30 2.73 29.21
N GLU A 60 -12.62 1.59 29.27
CA GLU A 60 -11.46 1.40 30.15
C GLU A 60 -10.15 1.91 29.53
N GLN A 61 -10.03 1.92 28.20
CA GLN A 61 -8.75 2.14 27.49
C GLN A 61 -8.88 3.14 26.32
N ILE A 62 -9.72 4.17 26.49
CA ILE A 62 -10.08 5.09 25.40
C ILE A 62 -8.88 5.74 24.71
N ASP A 63 -7.87 6.15 25.46
CA ASP A 63 -6.67 6.81 24.92
C ASP A 63 -5.86 5.87 24.02
N ASP A 64 -5.70 4.61 24.41
CA ASP A 64 -4.91 3.64 23.65
C ASP A 64 -5.68 3.11 22.45
N VAL A 65 -7.00 2.92 22.59
CA VAL A 65 -7.91 2.62 21.49
C VAL A 65 -7.84 3.72 20.43
N LEU A 66 -7.91 5.00 20.82
CA LEU A 66 -7.83 6.13 19.89
C LEU A 66 -6.47 6.19 19.18
N LYS A 67 -5.36 6.04 19.90
CA LYS A 67 -4.01 6.03 19.30
C LYS A 67 -3.85 4.91 18.28
N PHE A 68 -4.28 3.70 18.62
CA PHE A 68 -4.21 2.55 17.71
C PHE A 68 -5.05 2.78 16.44
N THR A 69 -6.30 3.23 16.63
CA THR A 69 -7.23 3.52 15.53
C THR A 69 -6.65 4.59 14.59
N LEU A 70 -6.05 5.63 15.15
CA LEU A 70 -5.39 6.70 14.38
C LEU A 70 -4.19 6.17 13.60
N ALA A 71 -3.30 5.41 14.25
CA ALA A 71 -2.10 4.88 13.60
C ALA A 71 -2.45 3.95 12.43
N VAL A 72 -3.41 3.03 12.61
CA VAL A 72 -3.88 2.15 11.52
C VAL A 72 -4.53 2.95 10.39
N SER A 73 -5.29 4.00 10.73
CA SER A 73 -5.94 4.86 9.72
C SER A 73 -4.92 5.70 8.93
N GLU A 74 -3.85 6.17 9.58
CA GLU A 74 -2.77 6.91 8.94
C GLU A 74 -2.00 6.03 7.97
N GLU A 75 -1.62 4.83 8.40
CA GLU A 75 -0.98 3.81 7.54
C GLU A 75 -1.87 3.44 6.35
N GLN A 76 -3.18 3.21 6.57
CA GLN A 76 -4.12 2.92 5.49
C GLN A 76 -4.22 4.09 4.50
N SER A 77 -4.22 5.33 4.99
CA SER A 77 -4.25 6.53 4.15
C SER A 77 -2.99 6.65 3.31
N GLN A 78 -1.81 6.46 3.92
CA GLN A 78 -0.54 6.45 3.20
C GLN A 78 -0.50 5.33 2.15
N TRP A 79 -0.95 4.12 2.50
CA TRP A 79 -1.05 3.00 1.57
C TRP A 79 -1.96 3.29 0.37
N ASN A 80 -3.09 3.98 0.58
CA ASN A 80 -3.98 4.39 -0.51
C ASN A 80 -3.29 5.35 -1.49
N VAL A 81 -2.45 6.27 -0.98
CA VAL A 81 -1.62 7.16 -1.81
C VAL A 81 -0.58 6.36 -2.58
N ASP A 82 0.06 5.40 -1.93
CA ASP A 82 1.05 4.51 -2.56
C ASP A 82 0.43 3.67 -3.68
N LEU A 83 -0.79 3.17 -3.52
CA LEU A 83 -1.51 2.48 -4.60
C LEU A 83 -1.76 3.37 -5.81
N LEU A 84 -2.08 4.64 -5.58
CA LEU A 84 -2.24 5.61 -6.67
C LEU A 84 -0.90 5.84 -7.37
N ALA A 85 0.18 6.03 -6.60
CA ALA A 85 1.52 6.18 -7.16
C ALA A 85 1.95 4.95 -7.97
N VAL A 86 1.71 3.74 -7.45
CA VAL A 86 1.94 2.47 -8.17
C VAL A 86 1.10 2.41 -9.44
N GLY A 87 -0.19 2.75 -9.37
CA GLY A 87 -1.08 2.79 -10.54
C GLY A 87 -0.56 3.72 -11.65
N ILE A 88 0.00 4.87 -11.27
CA ILE A 88 0.59 5.82 -12.22
C ILE A 88 1.95 5.32 -12.75
N LEU A 89 2.83 4.84 -11.89
CA LEU A 89 4.23 4.53 -12.23
C LEU A 89 4.42 3.17 -12.88
N LEU A 90 3.61 2.17 -12.51
CA LEU A 90 3.73 0.80 -12.99
C LEU A 90 3.69 0.69 -14.54
N PRO A 91 2.78 1.38 -15.26
CA PRO A 91 2.82 1.41 -16.72
C PRO A 91 4.16 1.90 -17.29
N PHE A 92 4.75 2.94 -16.71
CA PHE A 92 6.04 3.46 -17.17
C PHE A 92 7.17 2.47 -16.88
N LEU A 93 7.14 1.81 -15.72
CA LEU A 93 8.09 0.76 -15.38
C LEU A 93 8.00 -0.43 -16.35
N LEU A 94 6.79 -0.91 -16.65
CA LEU A 94 6.58 -2.00 -17.61
C LEU A 94 7.07 -1.64 -19.01
N LEU A 95 6.90 -0.38 -19.43
CA LEU A 95 7.34 0.12 -20.73
C LEU A 95 8.86 0.28 -20.86
N VAL A 96 9.62 0.27 -19.76
CA VAL A 96 11.10 0.17 -19.82
C VAL A 96 11.54 -1.09 -20.57
N PHE A 97 10.81 -2.19 -20.42
CA PHE A 97 11.11 -3.47 -21.07
C PHE A 97 10.61 -3.58 -22.52
N VAL A 98 9.78 -2.62 -22.97
CA VAL A 98 9.26 -2.57 -24.33
C VAL A 98 9.58 -1.20 -24.95
N PRO A 99 10.86 -0.96 -25.30
CA PRO A 99 11.37 0.37 -25.59
C PRO A 99 10.80 1.00 -26.87
N ASP A 100 10.17 0.22 -27.74
CA ASP A 100 9.54 0.71 -28.97
C ASP A 100 8.09 1.16 -28.75
N GLN A 101 7.56 1.01 -27.53
CA GLN A 101 6.21 1.45 -27.15
C GLN A 101 6.18 2.46 -26.00
N ARG A 102 7.34 2.82 -25.47
CA ARG A 102 7.47 3.84 -24.43
C ARG A 102 6.91 5.20 -24.91
N PRO A 103 6.43 6.05 -24.00
CA PRO A 103 6.03 7.41 -24.32
C PRO A 103 7.27 8.28 -24.64
N PHE A 104 7.06 9.44 -25.26
CA PHE A 104 8.08 10.46 -25.48
C PHE A 104 9.33 10.02 -26.28
N GLN A 105 9.23 8.99 -27.13
CA GLN A 105 10.35 8.47 -27.92
C GLN A 105 11.04 9.54 -28.79
N LYS A 106 10.29 10.55 -29.22
CA LYS A 106 10.78 11.67 -30.02
C LYS A 106 11.68 12.63 -29.24
N TYR A 107 11.55 12.67 -27.90
CA TYR A 107 12.21 13.65 -27.03
C TYR A 107 13.23 13.02 -26.09
N LEU A 108 13.05 11.74 -25.73
CA LEU A 108 13.88 11.05 -24.75
C LEU A 108 14.50 9.81 -25.36
N SER A 109 15.81 9.63 -25.22
CA SER A 109 16.51 8.41 -25.68
C SER A 109 16.19 7.19 -24.81
N LYS A 110 16.49 5.99 -25.34
CA LYS A 110 16.63 4.68 -24.66
C LYS A 110 16.89 4.80 -23.15
N GLY A 111 18.13 5.19 -22.88
CA GLY A 111 18.70 5.29 -21.54
C GLY A 111 18.04 6.36 -20.69
N TRP A 112 17.81 7.56 -21.23
CA TRP A 112 17.24 8.66 -20.46
C TRP A 112 15.85 8.36 -19.91
N TYR A 113 14.99 7.72 -20.70
CA TYR A 113 13.68 7.29 -20.20
C TYR A 113 13.81 6.33 -19.02
N ARG A 114 14.68 5.30 -19.15
CA ARG A 114 14.92 4.33 -18.08
C ARG A 114 15.47 5.02 -16.83
N THR A 115 16.44 5.93 -16.99
CA THR A 115 17.03 6.68 -15.89
C THR A 115 15.98 7.51 -15.17
N LEU A 116 15.11 8.23 -15.89
CA LEU A 116 14.06 9.03 -15.28
C LEU A 116 13.05 8.19 -14.51
N VAL A 117 12.56 7.10 -15.11
CA VAL A 117 11.60 6.20 -14.46
C VAL A 117 12.21 5.60 -13.18
N LEU A 118 13.47 5.14 -13.25
CA LEU A 118 14.16 4.60 -12.06
C LEU A 118 14.44 5.67 -11.00
N ALA A 119 14.82 6.88 -11.41
CA ALA A 119 15.05 7.98 -10.48
C ALA A 119 13.77 8.34 -9.72
N ILE A 120 12.63 8.42 -10.42
CA ILE A 120 11.32 8.68 -9.79
C ILE A 120 10.98 7.56 -8.80
N LEU A 121 11.16 6.29 -9.18
CA LEU A 121 10.91 5.16 -8.29
C LEU A 121 11.79 5.19 -7.03
N ILE A 122 13.08 5.51 -7.18
CA ILE A 122 14.01 5.60 -6.06
C ILE A 122 13.63 6.76 -5.13
N LEU A 123 13.34 7.94 -5.69
CA LEU A 123 12.95 9.11 -4.91
C LEU A 123 11.64 8.86 -4.17
N TYR A 124 10.65 8.28 -4.85
CA TYR A 124 9.38 7.92 -4.23
C TYR A 124 9.56 6.89 -3.11
N GLY A 125 10.31 5.81 -3.39
CA GLY A 125 10.61 4.78 -2.40
C GLY A 125 11.34 5.34 -1.18
N ALA A 126 12.34 6.20 -1.39
CA ALA A 126 13.06 6.85 -0.30
C ALA A 126 12.17 7.76 0.56
N TYR A 127 11.12 8.33 -0.03
CA TYR A 127 10.15 9.16 0.67
C TYR A 127 9.13 8.33 1.47
N THR A 128 8.54 7.28 0.87
CA THR A 128 7.44 6.51 1.51
C THR A 128 7.91 5.42 2.48
N ILE A 129 8.97 4.67 2.13
CA ILE A 129 9.39 3.47 2.88
C ILE A 129 9.70 3.77 4.35
N PRO A 130 10.44 4.85 4.71
CA PRO A 130 10.72 5.13 6.11
C PRO A 130 9.46 5.38 6.94
N GLY A 131 8.45 6.06 6.36
CA GLY A 131 7.18 6.32 7.03
C GLY A 131 6.45 5.03 7.41
N HIS A 132 6.33 4.11 6.44
CA HIS A 132 5.78 2.78 6.69
C HIS A 132 6.56 2.01 7.76
N ILE A 133 7.89 2.05 7.75
CA ILE A 133 8.68 1.35 8.77
C ILE A 133 8.35 1.84 10.18
N VAL A 134 8.22 3.16 10.35
CA VAL A 134 7.89 3.78 11.64
C VAL A 134 6.46 3.42 12.04
N GLN A 135 5.48 3.69 11.19
CA GLN A 135 4.06 3.44 11.48
C GLN A 135 3.77 1.96 11.77
N ILE A 136 4.32 1.04 10.97
CA ILE A 136 4.17 -0.40 11.19
C ILE A 136 4.82 -0.82 12.52
N GLY A 137 5.96 -0.22 12.87
CA GLY A 137 6.63 -0.45 14.15
C GLY A 137 5.75 -0.05 15.33
N GLU A 138 5.21 1.17 15.29
CA GLU A 138 4.33 1.72 16.31
C GLU A 138 3.04 0.88 16.47
N ILE A 139 2.39 0.53 15.35
CA ILE A 139 1.19 -0.32 15.36
C ILE A 139 1.50 -1.68 16.00
N LYS A 140 2.60 -2.33 15.61
CA LYS A 140 3.00 -3.63 16.19
C LYS A 140 3.30 -3.54 17.67
N GLU A 141 3.93 -2.46 18.13
CA GLU A 141 4.20 -2.23 19.54
C GLU A 141 2.90 -2.03 20.33
N MET A 142 1.98 -1.20 19.83
CA MET A 142 0.66 -1.01 20.44
C MET A 142 -0.11 -2.33 20.54
N VAL A 143 -0.18 -3.12 19.45
CA VAL A 143 -0.84 -4.43 19.47
C VAL A 143 -0.20 -5.35 20.51
N ARG A 144 1.13 -5.35 20.64
CA ARG A 144 1.83 -6.17 21.64
C ARG A 144 1.46 -5.77 23.07
N LEU A 145 1.27 -4.48 23.34
CA LEU A 145 0.87 -3.96 24.66
C LEU A 145 -0.61 -4.21 24.96
N LEU A 146 -1.47 -4.21 23.94
CA LEU A 146 -2.92 -4.34 24.05
C LEU A 146 -3.41 -5.79 24.02
N ALA A 147 -2.70 -6.68 23.34
CA ALA A 147 -3.02 -8.10 23.22
C ALA A 147 -2.26 -8.99 24.22
N GLY A 148 -1.41 -8.40 25.06
CA GLY A 148 -0.47 -9.08 25.97
C GLY A 148 -0.78 -8.83 27.44
#